data_AF-A0A914MAY6-F1
#
_entry.id   AF-A0A914MAY6-F1
#
_cell.length_a   1.000
_cell.length_b   1.000
_cell.length_c   1.000
_cell.angle_alpha   90.00
_cell.angle_beta   90.00
_cell.angle_gamma   90.00
#
_symmetry.space_group_name_H-M   'P 1'
#
loop_
_entity.id
_entity.type
_entity.pdbx_description
1 polymer ?
#
loop_
_entity_poly.entity_id
_entity_poly.type
_entity_poly.pdbx_seq_one_letter_code
_entity_poly.pdbx_strand_id
1 'polypeptide(L)'
;MDRLEVGELVLVPASGNSLKFERVEMFYHRKPDENTLFFQIETESGKQLSLTPLHLLPFGNCSEMEYGELDSDKIERWLQKSRFAHKARVDDCVFTVTQQRNKGVKVNVERIRKIGRRYSRGI
;
A
#
# COMPACT_ATOMS: atom_id res chain seq x y z
N MET A 1 -4.44 11.47 -4.82
CA MET A 1 -3.05 12.00 -4.83
C MET A 1 -2.93 13.26 -5.67
N ASP A 2 -3.92 13.54 -6.52
CA ASP A 2 -3.96 14.62 -7.50
C ASP A 2 -3.98 16.03 -6.88
N ARG A 3 -4.28 16.12 -5.59
CA ARG A 3 -4.26 17.34 -4.77
C ARG A 3 -3.14 17.38 -3.74
N LEU A 4 -2.30 16.35 -3.67
CA LEU A 4 -1.16 16.32 -2.74
C LEU A 4 -0.10 17.31 -3.24
N GLU A 5 0.47 18.08 -2.34
CA GLU A 5 1.49 19.09 -2.63
C GLU A 5 2.83 18.77 -1.95
N VAL A 6 3.92 19.29 -2.52
CA VAL A 6 5.24 19.21 -1.90
C VAL A 6 5.20 20.00 -0.59
N GLY A 7 5.73 19.42 0.49
CA GLY A 7 5.67 20.00 1.83
C GLY A 7 4.53 19.46 2.71
N GLU A 8 3.51 18.81 2.12
CA GLU A 8 2.45 18.15 2.89
C GLU A 8 2.96 16.88 3.59
N LEU A 9 2.23 16.47 4.63
CA LEU A 9 2.56 15.31 5.45
C LEU A 9 1.77 14.07 5.00
N VAL A 10 2.47 12.96 4.82
CA VAL A 10 1.90 11.65 4.50
C VAL A 10 2.24 10.63 5.57
N LEU A 11 1.32 9.69 5.78
CA LEU A 11 1.50 8.64 6.76
C LEU A 11 2.40 7.54 6.18
N VAL A 12 3.52 7.25 6.85
CA VAL A 12 4.47 6.21 6.44
C VAL A 12 4.73 5.22 7.58
N PRO A 13 5.01 3.94 7.27
CA PRO A 13 5.51 3.00 8.26
C PRO A 13 6.84 3.48 8.83
N ALA A 14 6.98 3.41 10.15
CA ALA A 14 8.20 3.72 10.89
C ALA A 14 8.60 2.57 11.81
N SER A 15 9.79 2.68 12.39
CA SER A 15 10.30 1.72 13.36
C SER A 15 9.37 1.57 14.58
N GLY A 16 9.34 0.39 15.21
CA GLY A 16 8.51 0.03 16.36
C GLY A 16 7.00 -0.13 16.13
N ASN A 17 6.53 -0.60 14.97
CA ASN A 17 5.09 -0.66 14.62
C ASN A 17 4.38 0.71 14.74
N SER A 18 5.16 1.78 14.63
CA SER A 18 4.65 3.14 14.68
C SER A 18 4.45 3.65 13.25
N LEU A 19 3.45 4.49 13.08
CA LEU A 19 3.26 5.24 11.85
C LEU A 19 3.67 6.67 12.14
N LYS A 20 4.49 7.25 11.28
CA LYS A 20 4.91 8.65 11.40
C LYS A 20 4.42 9.44 10.20
N PHE A 21 4.31 10.74 10.40
CA PHE A 21 4.11 11.65 9.30
C PHE A 21 5.47 12.06 8.74
N GLU A 22 5.66 11.84 7.45
CA GLU A 22 6.81 12.36 6.72
C GLU A 22 6.38 13.39 5.69
N ARG A 23 7.29 14.32 5.40
CA ARG A 23 7.07 15.38 4.42
C ARG A 23 7.29 14.84 3.01
N VAL A 24 6.40 15.22 2.10
CA VAL A 24 6.60 14.97 0.68
C VAL A 24 7.66 15.92 0.14
N GLU A 25 8.81 15.37 -0.27
CA GLU A 25 9.94 16.16 -0.78
C GLU A 25 9.83 16.47 -2.28
N MET A 26 9.32 15.53 -3.08
CA MET A 26 9.20 15.68 -4.53
C MET A 26 8.21 14.68 -5.13
N PHE A 27 7.79 14.95 -6.37
CA PHE A 27 7.09 13.99 -7.23
C PHE A 27 8.01 13.56 -8.38
N TYR A 28 8.37 12.27 -8.44
CA TYR A 28 9.15 11.73 -9.56
C TYR A 28 8.33 11.69 -10.87
N HIS A 29 7.02 11.48 -10.76
CA HIS A 29 6.10 11.41 -11.89
C HIS A 29 4.74 11.98 -11.47
N ARG A 30 4.26 13.00 -12.20
CA ARG A 30 2.91 13.57 -12.06
C ARG A 30 2.39 14.03 -13.41
N LYS A 31 1.53 13.25 -14.05
CA LYS A 31 1.01 13.48 -15.40
C LYS A 31 -0.48 13.15 -15.46
N PRO A 32 -1.33 14.09 -15.01
CA PRO A 32 -2.78 13.85 -14.93
C PRO A 32 -3.46 13.69 -16.29
N ASP A 33 -2.83 14.15 -17.37
CA ASP A 33 -3.40 14.06 -18.72
C ASP A 33 -3.04 12.76 -19.45
N GLU A 34 -2.14 11.94 -18.88
CA GLU A 34 -1.70 10.69 -19.49
C GLU A 34 -2.63 9.55 -19.08
N ASN A 35 -3.26 8.89 -20.05
CA ASN A 35 -4.02 7.67 -19.78
C ASN A 35 -3.06 6.50 -19.59
N THR A 36 -3.17 5.83 -18.44
CA THR A 36 -2.34 4.67 -18.11
C THR A 36 -3.18 3.52 -17.58
N LEU A 37 -2.61 2.32 -17.67
CA LEU A 37 -3.21 1.11 -17.11
C LEU A 37 -2.97 1.08 -15.61
N PHE A 38 -4.05 0.97 -14.84
CA PHE A 38 -4.02 0.72 -13.41
C PHE A 38 -4.47 -0.71 -13.10
N PHE A 39 -3.73 -1.32 -12.19
CA PHE A 39 -4.05 -2.55 -11.49
C PHE A 39 -4.82 -2.17 -10.22
N GLN A 40 -6.05 -2.67 -10.09
CA GLN A 40 -6.93 -2.36 -8.95
C GLN A 40 -7.01 -3.57 -8.03
N ILE A 41 -6.64 -3.39 -6.78
CA ILE A 41 -6.68 -4.43 -5.75
C ILE A 41 -7.79 -4.06 -4.76
N GLU A 42 -8.67 -5.00 -4.47
CA GLU A 42 -9.70 -4.89 -3.43
C GLU A 42 -9.44 -5.95 -2.36
N THR A 43 -9.35 -5.51 -1.09
CA THR A 43 -9.13 -6.41 0.05
C THR A 43 -10.44 -6.94 0.60
N GLU A 44 -10.36 -7.94 1.49
CA GLU A 44 -11.55 -8.53 2.14
C GLU A 44 -12.39 -7.54 2.96
N SER A 45 -11.76 -6.48 3.50
CA SER A 45 -12.46 -5.40 4.20
C SER A 45 -13.08 -4.36 3.26
N GLY A 46 -12.90 -4.52 1.94
CA GLY A 46 -13.39 -3.61 0.91
C GLY A 46 -12.48 -2.41 0.64
N LYS A 47 -11.28 -2.35 1.24
CA LYS A 47 -10.29 -1.31 0.90
C LYS A 47 -9.79 -1.52 -0.52
N GLN A 48 -9.58 -0.42 -1.23
CA GLN A 48 -9.14 -0.45 -2.62
C GLN A 48 -7.83 0.30 -2.80
N LEU A 49 -6.95 -0.28 -3.60
CA LEU A 49 -5.68 0.33 -4.02
C LEU A 49 -5.58 0.27 -5.54
N SER A 50 -5.34 1.41 -6.18
CA SER A 50 -5.12 1.52 -7.62
C SER A 50 -3.69 1.99 -7.88
N LEU A 51 -2.93 1.23 -8.65
CA LEU A 51 -1.52 1.49 -8.92
C LEU A 51 -1.11 0.97 -10.30
N THR A 52 0.03 1.40 -10.81
CA THR A 52 0.53 0.88 -12.10
C THR A 52 1.04 -0.56 -11.95
N PRO A 53 1.03 -1.37 -13.02
CA PRO A 53 1.48 -2.77 -12.99
C PRO A 53 2.90 -2.99 -12.45
N LEU A 54 3.78 -2.01 -12.60
CA LEU A 54 5.19 -2.08 -12.22
C LEU A 54 5.50 -1.39 -10.88
N HIS A 55 4.48 -0.91 -10.16
CA HIS A 55 4.69 -0.41 -8.80
C HIS A 55 5.17 -1.56 -7.90
N LEU A 56 6.14 -1.29 -7.05
CA LEU A 56 6.58 -2.23 -6.02
C LEU A 56 5.55 -2.29 -4.89
N LEU A 57 5.09 -3.50 -4.56
CA LEU A 57 4.09 -3.77 -3.54
C LEU A 57 4.59 -4.93 -2.65
N PRO A 58 4.60 -4.78 -1.32
CA PRO A 58 4.80 -5.90 -0.41
C PRO A 58 3.52 -6.75 -0.33
N PHE A 59 3.60 -7.98 -0.82
CA PHE A 59 2.53 -8.96 -0.72
C PHE A 59 3.10 -10.37 -0.60
N GLY A 60 2.31 -11.31 -0.08
CA GLY A 60 2.72 -12.70 0.08
C GLY A 60 1.67 -13.58 0.73
N ASN A 61 2.10 -14.74 1.21
CA ASN A 61 1.21 -15.66 1.90
C ASN A 61 0.71 -15.04 3.22
N CYS A 62 -0.61 -15.09 3.45
CA CYS A 62 -1.24 -14.53 4.63
C CYS A 62 -0.66 -15.09 5.94
N SER A 63 -0.46 -16.40 6.03
CA SER A 63 0.07 -17.04 7.24
C SER A 63 1.49 -16.57 7.56
N GLU A 64 2.36 -16.39 6.55
CA GLU A 64 3.69 -15.82 6.77
C GLU A 64 3.65 -14.34 7.17
N MET A 65 2.76 -13.57 6.55
CA MET A 65 2.58 -12.16 6.85
C MET A 65 1.94 -11.92 8.22
N GLU A 66 1.11 -12.82 8.71
CA GLU A 66 0.46 -12.77 10.02
C GLU A 66 1.28 -13.44 11.14
N TYR A 67 2.25 -14.30 10.81
CA TYR A 67 2.99 -15.07 11.80
C TYR A 67 3.78 -14.20 12.80
N GLY A 68 3.39 -14.23 14.07
CA GLY A 68 3.99 -13.40 15.12
C GLY A 68 3.48 -11.97 15.14
N GLU A 69 4.00 -11.15 16.06
CA GLU A 69 3.60 -9.76 16.18
C GLU A 69 4.03 -8.95 14.95
N LEU A 70 3.15 -8.08 14.46
CA LEU A 70 3.49 -7.11 13.41
C LEU A 70 4.31 -6.00 14.07
N ASP A 71 5.63 -6.18 14.08
CA ASP A 71 6.58 -5.14 14.47
C ASP A 71 7.13 -4.39 13.23
N SER A 72 7.93 -3.35 13.47
CA SER A 72 8.56 -2.63 12.37
C SER A 72 9.49 -3.48 11.53
N ASP A 73 10.22 -4.39 12.16
CA ASP A 73 11.31 -5.11 11.52
C ASP A 73 10.73 -6.14 10.54
N LYS A 74 9.56 -6.70 10.88
CA LYS A 74 8.77 -7.51 9.97
C LYS A 74 8.22 -6.68 8.82
N ILE A 75 7.65 -5.50 9.08
CA ILE A 75 7.16 -4.60 8.01
C ILE A 75 8.31 -4.23 7.06
N GLU A 76 9.46 -3.85 7.59
CA GLU A 76 10.65 -3.49 6.82
C GLU A 76 11.15 -4.65 5.97
N ARG A 77 11.25 -5.87 6.54
CA ARG A 77 11.62 -7.08 5.78
C ARG A 77 10.67 -7.35 4.62
N TRP A 78 9.37 -7.11 4.80
CA TRP A 78 8.40 -7.26 3.70
C TRP A 78 8.50 -6.14 2.67
N LEU A 79 8.76 -4.90 3.09
CA LEU A 79 9.03 -3.78 2.19
C LEU A 79 10.25 -4.06 1.31
N GLN A 80 11.32 -4.61 1.88
CA GLN A 80 12.52 -5.03 1.14
C GLN A 80 12.24 -6.18 0.14
N LYS A 81 11.23 -7.01 0.41
CA LYS A 81 10.77 -8.11 -0.46
C LYS A 81 9.71 -7.69 -1.48
N SER A 82 9.44 -6.39 -1.63
CA SER A 82 8.41 -5.90 -2.54
C SER A 82 8.61 -6.39 -3.97
N ARG A 83 7.51 -6.74 -4.64
CA ARG A 83 7.51 -7.22 -6.03
C ARG A 83 6.56 -6.36 -6.86
N PHE A 84 6.68 -6.44 -8.18
CA PHE A 84 5.76 -5.72 -9.06
C PHE A 84 4.31 -6.15 -8.83
N ALA A 85 3.42 -5.16 -8.75
CA ALA A 85 2.02 -5.34 -8.40
C ALA A 85 1.25 -6.31 -9.27
N HIS A 86 1.53 -6.36 -10.59
CA HIS A 86 0.87 -7.30 -11.49
C HIS A 86 1.14 -8.78 -11.15
N LYS A 87 2.12 -9.07 -10.29
CA LYS A 87 2.43 -10.43 -9.81
C LYS A 87 1.56 -10.84 -8.61
N ALA A 88 0.87 -9.91 -7.96
CA ALA A 88 -0.07 -10.21 -6.89
C ALA A 88 -1.27 -10.99 -7.44
N ARG A 89 -1.80 -11.90 -6.63
CA ARG A 89 -2.93 -12.76 -6.97
C ARG A 89 -4.04 -12.62 -5.95
N VAL A 90 -5.24 -13.05 -6.34
CA VAL A 90 -6.31 -13.30 -5.37
C VAL A 90 -5.79 -14.31 -4.34
N ASP A 91 -6.19 -14.13 -3.08
CA ASP A 91 -5.70 -14.88 -1.90
C ASP A 91 -4.30 -14.54 -1.38
N ASP A 92 -3.49 -13.74 -2.10
CA ASP A 92 -2.32 -13.11 -1.48
C ASP A 92 -2.78 -12.07 -0.43
N CYS A 93 -1.91 -11.77 0.52
CA CYS A 93 -2.15 -10.76 1.54
C CYS A 93 -1.30 -9.50 1.31
N VAL A 94 -1.82 -8.37 1.75
CA VAL A 94 -1.18 -7.04 1.72
C VAL A 94 -1.30 -6.37 3.07
N PHE A 95 -0.44 -5.39 3.35
CA PHE A 95 -0.61 -4.54 4.52
C PHE A 95 -1.68 -3.48 4.25
N THR A 96 -2.53 -3.26 5.24
CA THR A 96 -3.47 -2.15 5.26
C THR A 96 -3.37 -1.42 6.58
N VAL A 97 -3.93 -0.22 6.60
CA VAL A 97 -3.86 0.67 7.74
C VAL A 97 -5.29 0.98 8.19
N THR A 98 -5.57 0.87 9.48
CA THR A 98 -6.89 1.16 10.06
C THR A 98 -6.74 2.11 11.24
N GLN A 99 -7.53 3.18 11.24
CA GLN A 99 -7.56 4.12 12.36
C GLN A 99 -8.41 3.52 13.50
N GLN A 100 -7.83 3.42 14.70
CA GLN A 100 -8.56 3.03 15.90
C GLN A 100 -8.99 4.28 16.66
N ARG A 101 -10.27 4.33 17.08
CA ARG A 101 -10.91 5.51 17.68
C ARG A 101 -10.07 6.22 18.75
N ASN A 102 -9.33 5.46 19.59
CA ASN A 102 -8.56 6.00 20.73
C ASN A 102 -7.12 5.45 20.87
N LYS A 103 -6.59 4.68 19.90
CA LYS A 103 -5.29 3.98 20.02
C LYS A 103 -4.33 4.24 18.86
N GLY A 104 -4.56 5.32 18.12
CA GLY A 104 -3.77 5.66 16.95
C GLY A 104 -4.12 4.77 15.76
N VAL A 105 -3.12 4.44 14.96
CA VAL A 105 -3.32 3.76 13.68
C VAL A 105 -2.66 2.38 13.73
N LYS A 106 -3.40 1.34 13.34
CA LYS A 106 -2.93 -0.05 13.37
C LYS A 106 -2.68 -0.56 11.95
N VAL A 107 -1.52 -1.18 11.74
CA VAL A 107 -1.24 -1.96 10.54
C VAL A 107 -1.87 -3.34 10.68
N ASN A 108 -2.61 -3.75 9.65
CA ASN A 108 -3.22 -5.07 9.54
C ASN A 108 -2.69 -5.78 8.29
N VAL A 109 -2.79 -7.09 8.28
CA VAL A 109 -2.64 -7.90 7.08
C VAL A 109 -4.05 -8.21 6.59
N GLU A 110 -4.32 -8.01 5.31
CA GLU A 110 -5.62 -8.31 4.71
C GLU A 110 -5.45 -9.05 3.40
N ARG A 111 -6.35 -10.00 3.17
CA ARG A 111 -6.39 -10.79 1.95
C ARG A 111 -6.90 -9.98 0.76
N ILE A 112 -6.27 -10.16 -0.40
CA ILE A 112 -6.76 -9.68 -1.69
C ILE A 112 -7.94 -10.54 -2.12
N ARG A 113 -9.10 -9.91 -2.23
CA ARG A 113 -10.35 -10.56 -2.65
C ARG A 113 -10.58 -10.47 -4.15
N LYS A 114 -10.17 -9.36 -4.76
CA LYS A 114 -10.38 -9.12 -6.19
C LYS A 114 -9.26 -8.30 -6.78
N ILE A 115 -8.93 -8.63 -8.03
CA ILE A 115 -7.98 -7.89 -8.85
C ILE A 115 -8.67 -7.48 -10.15
N GLY A 116 -8.66 -6.19 -10.43
CA GLY A 116 -9.18 -5.59 -11.65
C GLY A 116 -8.10 -4.86 -12.44
N ARG A 117 -8.46 -4.47 -13.66
CA ARG A 117 -7.64 -3.63 -14.54
C ARG A 117 -8.50 -2.49 -15.06
N ARG A 118 -8.00 -1.27 -14.98
CA ARG A 118 -8.72 -0.07 -15.43
C ARG A 118 -7.75 0.87 -16.13
N TYR A 119 -8.12 1.35 -17.31
CA TYR A 119 -7.47 2.52 -17.91
C TYR A 119 -8.05 3.78 -17.28
N SER A 120 -7.19 4.64 -16.77
CA SER A 120 -7.57 5.92 -16.18
C SER A 120 -6.49 6.95 -16.42
N ARG A 121 -6.85 8.22 -16.27
CA ARG A 121 -5.89 9.32 -16.19
C ARG A 121 -4.91 9.09 -15.04
N GLY A 122 -3.67 9.52 -15.28
CA GLY A 122 -2.58 9.51 -14.32
C GLY A 122 -2.86 10.41 -13.12
N ILE A 123 -1.93 10.35 -12.16
CA ILE A 123 -1.91 11.18 -10.95
C ILE A 123 -0.99 12.38 -11.19
#